data_AF-A0A3M3AG18-F1
#
_entry.id   AF-A0A3M3AG18-F1
#
_cell.length_a   1.000
_cell.length_b   1.000
_cell.length_c   1.000
_cell.angle_alpha   90.00
_cell.angle_beta   90.00
_cell.angle_gamma   90.00
#
_symmetry.space_group_name_H-M   'P 1'
#
loop_
_entity.id
_entity.type
_entity.pdbx_description
1 polymer ?
#
loop_
_entity_poly.entity_id
_entity_poly.type
_entity_poly.pdbx_seq_one_letter_code
_entity_poly.pdbx_strand_id
1 'polypeptide(L)' 'MSPDDAYAVELKGVSFKRGTRSIFNNVDIRIPRGKVTGIMGP' A
#
# COMPACT_ATOMS: atom_id res chain seq x y z
N MET A 1 12.54 9.32 8.25
CA MET A 1 12.72 8.94 6.84
C MET A 1 14.16 9.19 6.50
N SER A 2 14.95 8.13 6.38
CA SER A 2 16.32 8.24 5.92
C SER A 2 16.33 8.24 4.39
N PRO A 3 17.30 8.89 3.74
CA PRO A 3 17.43 8.87 2.27
C PRO A 3 17.51 7.45 1.69
N ASP A 4 18.01 6.49 2.48
CA ASP A 4 18.21 5.09 2.11
C ASP A 4 16.96 4.19 2.27
N ASP A 5 15.82 4.74 2.68
CA ASP A 5 14.58 3.95 2.76
C ASP A 5 14.15 3.51 1.34
N ALA A 6 14.29 2.21 1.05
CA ALA A 6 13.99 1.60 -0.26
C ALA A 6 12.56 1.88 -0.75
N TYR A 7 11.62 2.09 0.19
CA TYR A 7 10.22 2.36 -0.09
C TYR A 7 9.81 3.75 0.44
N ALA A 8 9.12 4.51 -0.40
CA ALA A 8 8.48 5.76 0.02
C ALA A 8 7.17 5.52 0.76
N VAL A 9 6.49 4.40 0.46
CA VAL A 9 5.28 3.93 1.16
C VAL A 9 5.44 2.44 1.45
N GLU A 10 5.19 2.04 2.69
CA GLU A 10 5.10 0.64 3.10
C GLU A 10 3.84 0.44 3.96
N LEU A 11 2.96 -0.46 3.52
CA LEU A 11 1.76 -0.90 4.21
C LEU A 11 1.90 -2.40 4.48
N LYS A 12 1.63 -2.84 5.71
CA LYS A 12 1.69 -4.24 6.15
C LYS A 12 0.38 -4.65 6.81
N GLY A 13 -0.24 -5.73 6.33
CA GLY A 13 -1.44 -6.33 6.89
C GLY A 13 -2.66 -5.38 6.91
N VAL A 14 -2.74 -4.45 5.97
CA VAL A 14 -3.78 -3.41 6.02
C VAL A 14 -5.13 -3.98 5.65
N SER A 15 -6.11 -3.77 6.53
CA SER A 15 -7.51 -4.08 6.26
C SER A 15 -8.34 -2.80 6.36
N PHE A 16 -9.19 -2.57 5.38
CA PHE A 16 -10.10 -1.42 5.33
C PHE A 16 -11.50 -1.90 5.02
N LYS A 17 -12.47 -1.50 5.85
CA LYS A 17 -13.88 -1.87 5.70
C LYS A 17 -14.74 -0.61 5.63
N ARG A 18 -15.80 -0.67 4.82
CA ARG A 18 -16.89 0.32 4.79
C ARG A 18 -18.18 -0.36 5.24
N GLY A 19 -18.59 -0.08 6.47
CA GLY A 19 -19.64 -0.85 7.14
C GLY A 19 -19.23 -2.32 7.29
N THR A 20 -20.08 -3.23 6.85
CA THR A 20 -19.79 -4.68 6.84
C THR A 20 -18.92 -5.12 5.66
N ARG A 21 -18.76 -4.29 4.63
CA ARG A 21 -18.01 -4.64 3.41
C ARG A 21 -16.52 -4.45 3.60
N SER A 22 -15.73 -5.49 3.36
CA SER A 22 -14.28 -5.36 3.21
C SER A 22 -13.94 -4.75 1.84
N ILE A 23 -13.17 -3.67 1.87
CA ILE A 23 -12.64 -3.01 0.67
C ILE A 23 -11.19 -3.46 0.44
N PHE A 24 -10.38 -3.46 1.49
CA PHE A 24 -9.08 -4.13 1.51
C PHE A 24 -9.07 -5.12 2.67
N ASN A 25 -8.48 -6.29 2.48
CA ASN A 25 -8.42 -7.33 3.51
C ASN A 25 -6.99 -7.88 3.59
N ASN A 26 -6.29 -7.50 4.65
CA ASN A 26 -4.92 -7.92 4.96
C ASN A 26 -3.95 -7.79 3.78
N VAL A 27 -3.86 -6.60 3.19
CA VAL A 27 -2.99 -6.32 2.04
C VAL A 27 -1.66 -5.72 2.45
N ASP A 28 -0.61 -6.14 1.74
CA ASP A 28 0.73 -5.56 1.82
C ASP A 28 1.00 -4.73 0.56
N ILE A 29 1.42 -3.48 0.70
CA ILE A 29 1.71 -2.57 -0.43
C ILE A 29 3.03 -1.88 -0.19
N ARG A 30 3.90 -1.88 -1.21
CA ARG A 30 5.19 -1.21 -1.19
C ARG A 30 5.34 -0.35 -2.45
N ILE A 31 5.59 0.95 -2.26
CA ILE A 31 5.87 1.89 -3.34
C ILE A 31 7.33 2.31 -3.24
N PRO A 32 8.19 1.89 -4.20
CA PRO A 32 9.60 2.25 -4.19
C PRO A 32 9.81 3.75 -4.30
N ARG A 33 10.81 4.26 -3.58
CA ARG A 33 11.15 5.68 -3.63
C ARG A 33 11.63 6.08 -5.03
N GLY A 34 11.13 7.20 -5.55
CA GLY A 34 11.51 7.73 -6.85
C GLY A 34 11.01 6.94 -8.06
N LYS A 35 10.05 6.02 -7.86
CA LYS A 35 9.42 5.25 -8.94
C LYS A 35 7.94 5.64 -9.07
N VAL A 36 7.42 5.46 -10.28
CA VAL A 36 5.97 5.55 -10.56
C VAL A 36 5.39 4.15 -10.42
N THR A 37 4.33 4.01 -9.63
CA THR A 37 3.62 2.74 -9.42
C THR A 37 2.17 2.90 -9.84
N GLY A 38 1.75 2.13 -10.85
CA GLY A 38 0.34 2.04 -11.24
C GLY A 38 -0.39 1.02 -10.39
N ILE A 39 -1.54 1.40 -9.82
CA ILE A 39 -2.47 0.49 -9.16
C ILE A 39 -3.69 0.38 -10.06
N MET A 40 -3.95 -0.83 -10.58
CA MET A 40 -5.03 -1.10 -11.53
C MET A 40 -6.03 -2.08 -10.93
N GLY A 41 -7.27 -1.97 -11.38
CA GLY A 41 -8.36 -2.85 -11.03
C GLY A 41 -9.45 -2.80 -12.09
N PRO A 42 -10.46 -3.69 -12.01
CA PRO A 42 -11.67 -3.56 -12.80
C PRO A 42 -12.40 -2.23 -12.53
#